data_AF-A0A1A8ATP5-F1
#
_entry.id   AF-A0A1A8ATP5-F1
#
_cell.length_a   1.000
_cell.length_b   1.000
_cell.length_c   1.000
_cell.angle_alpha   90.00
_cell.angle_beta   90.00
_cell.angle_gamma   90.00
#
_symmetry.space_group_name_H-M   'P 1'
#
loop_
_entity.id
_entity.type
_entity.pdbx_description
1 polymer ?
#
loop_
_entity_poly.entity_id
_entity_poly.type
_entity_poly.pdbx_seq_one_letter_code
_entity_poly.pdbx_strand_id
1 'polypeptide(L)'
;KSVVPNSVPETFINVRGNVLADSIDNSISDDSLAALIRMPGGCVEQNLATITLPLIATLYLDRTNNWETVGVDRRAEAIQYIRRGYENQ
;
A
#
# COMPACT_ATOMS: atom_id res chain seq x y z
N LYS A 1 -21.67 18.09 33.98
CA LYS A 1 -21.02 17.20 32.99
C LYS A 1 -21.83 15.92 32.95
N SER A 2 -22.41 15.58 31.80
CA SER A 2 -23.31 14.43 31.66
C SER A 2 -22.55 13.27 31.04
N VAL A 3 -22.43 12.16 31.76
CA VAL A 3 -21.95 10.87 31.26
C VAL A 3 -23.12 9.90 31.47
N VAL A 4 -23.41 9.05 30.48
CA VAL A 4 -24.53 8.11 30.57
C VAL A 4 -24.29 7.13 31.73
N PRO A 5 -25.27 6.93 32.63
CA PRO A 5 -25.13 5.94 33.70
C PRO A 5 -24.77 4.57 33.13
N ASN A 6 -23.77 3.91 33.72
CA ASN A 6 -23.20 2.63 33.28
C ASN A 6 -22.39 2.64 31.97
N SER A 7 -22.01 3.81 31.43
CA SER A 7 -21.02 3.89 30.34
C SER A 7 -19.61 4.09 30.88
N VAL A 8 -18.62 3.45 30.25
CA VAL A 8 -17.19 3.66 30.55
C VAL A 8 -16.63 4.71 29.57
N PRO A 9 -16.01 5.79 30.02
CA PRO A 9 -15.39 6.75 29.12
C PRO A 9 -14.13 6.17 28.48
N GLU A 10 -14.07 6.16 27.16
CA GLU A 10 -12.84 5.88 26.41
C GLU A 10 -12.07 7.18 26.14
N THR A 11 -10.75 7.12 26.21
CA THR A 11 -9.87 8.24 25.89
C THR A 11 -8.69 7.73 25.07
N PHE A 12 -8.54 8.27 23.88
CA PHE A 12 -7.43 7.97 22.99
C PHE A 12 -6.43 9.12 23.05
N ILE A 13 -5.18 8.81 23.42
CA ILE A 13 -4.07 9.75 23.38
C ILE A 13 -3.11 9.23 22.32
N ASN A 14 -2.83 10.05 21.31
CA ASN A 14 -1.85 9.74 20.27
C ASN A 14 -0.78 10.85 20.24
N VAL A 15 0.48 10.46 20.35
CA VAL A 15 1.64 11.36 20.34
C VAL A 15 2.37 11.14 19.02
N ARG A 16 2.45 12.19 18.19
CA ARG A 16 2.97 12.12 16.82
C ARG A 16 4.14 13.08 16.64
N GLY A 17 5.21 12.62 15.99
CA GLY A 17 6.42 13.42 15.71
C GLY A 17 6.29 14.33 14.48
N ASN A 18 5.47 13.95 13.50
CA ASN A 18 5.18 14.73 12.30
C ASN A 18 3.74 14.46 11.81
N VAL A 19 2.88 15.47 11.88
CA VAL A 19 1.46 15.37 11.51
C VAL A 19 1.21 15.08 10.02
N LEU A 20 2.14 15.45 9.14
CA LEU A 20 2.01 15.25 7.69
C LEU A 20 2.37 13.82 7.29
N ALA A 21 3.46 13.26 7.84
CA ALA A 21 3.87 11.88 7.59
C ALA A 21 2.73 10.92 7.95
N ASP A 22 2.17 11.13 9.14
CA ASP A 22 1.03 10.37 9.63
C ASP A 22 -0.23 10.50 8.77
N SER A 23 -0.53 11.68 8.24
CA SER A 23 -1.67 11.87 7.34
C SER A 23 -1.47 11.14 6.02
N ILE A 24 -0.24 11.09 5.52
CA ILE A 24 0.14 10.36 4.31
C ILE A 24 0.04 8.85 4.55
N ASP A 25 0.62 8.34 5.63
CA ASP A 25 0.60 6.91 5.96
C ASP A 25 -0.83 6.42 6.22
N ASN A 26 -1.68 7.21 6.90
CA ASN A 26 -3.09 6.87 7.08
C ASN A 26 -3.92 6.99 5.78
N SER A 27 -3.43 7.71 4.76
CA SER A 27 -4.11 7.81 3.46
C SER A 27 -3.76 6.68 2.49
N ILE A 28 -2.68 5.94 2.78
CA ILE A 28 -2.20 4.82 1.97
C ILE A 28 -2.49 3.52 2.73
N SER A 29 -3.55 2.82 2.35
CA SER A 29 -3.87 1.54 2.99
C SER A 29 -3.06 0.38 2.40
N ASP A 30 -2.69 -0.57 3.27
CA ASP A 30 -2.00 -1.80 2.90
C ASP A 30 -2.82 -2.62 1.87
N ASP A 31 -4.13 -2.69 2.06
CA ASP A 31 -5.05 -3.35 1.12
C ASP A 31 -5.01 -2.71 -0.27
N SER A 32 -4.92 -1.37 -0.33
CA SER A 32 -4.81 -0.65 -1.61
C SER A 32 -3.49 -0.97 -2.29
N LEU A 33 -2.38 -0.95 -1.55
CA LEU A 33 -1.06 -1.30 -2.09
C LEU A 33 -1.00 -2.75 -2.56
N ALA A 34 -1.54 -3.69 -1.79
CA ALA A 34 -1.65 -5.09 -2.16
C ALA A 34 -2.46 -5.26 -3.45
N ALA A 35 -3.56 -4.53 -3.61
CA ALA A 35 -4.40 -4.58 -4.82
C ALA A 35 -3.71 -4.04 -6.08
N LEU A 36 -2.65 -3.24 -5.95
CA LEU A 36 -1.83 -2.76 -7.06
C LEU A 36 -0.82 -3.81 -7.54
N ILE A 37 -0.42 -4.75 -6.69
CA ILE A 37 0.45 -5.88 -7.06
C ILE A 37 -0.39 -6.90 -7.83
N ARG A 38 -0.53 -6.67 -9.14
CA ARG A 38 -1.26 -7.53 -10.07
C ARG A 38 -0.49 -7.70 -11.37
N MET A 39 -0.77 -8.80 -12.06
CA MET A 39 -0.14 -9.12 -13.34
C MET A 39 -0.56 -8.10 -14.43
N PRO A 40 0.40 -7.46 -15.13
CA PRO A 40 0.09 -6.60 -16.27
C PRO A 40 -0.27 -7.42 -17.52
N GLY A 41 -0.90 -6.78 -18.50
CA GLY A 41 -1.23 -7.42 -19.78
C GLY A 41 -2.13 -6.59 -20.69
N GLY A 42 -2.58 -7.21 -21.77
CA GLY A 42 -3.34 -6.57 -22.85
C GLY A 42 -2.47 -6.26 -24.07
N CYS A 43 -2.94 -5.35 -24.93
CA CYS A 43 -2.11 -4.76 -25.99
C CYS A 43 -0.91 -4.00 -25.39
N VAL A 44 0.07 -3.63 -26.21
CA VAL A 44 1.30 -2.92 -25.77
C VAL A 44 0.97 -1.73 -24.86
N GLU A 45 0.05 -0.85 -25.27
CA GLU A 45 -0.35 0.32 -24.49
C GLU A 45 -1.02 -0.04 -23.17
N GLN A 46 -1.80 -1.12 -23.15
CA GLN A 46 -2.47 -1.62 -21.94
C GLN A 46 -1.48 -2.28 -20.99
N ASN A 47 -0.52 -3.05 -21.53
CA ASN A 47 0.56 -3.65 -20.76
C ASN A 47 1.44 -2.56 -20.13
N LEU A 48 1.79 -1.52 -20.90
CA LEU A 48 2.50 -0.34 -20.40
C LEU A 48 1.70 0.47 -19.37
N ALA A 49 0.38 0.59 -19.54
CA ALA A 49 -0.47 1.22 -18.52
C ALA A 49 -0.51 0.38 -17.23
N THR A 50 -0.65 -0.93 -17.35
CA THR A 50 -0.88 -1.83 -16.21
C THR A 50 0.38 -2.21 -15.45
N ILE A 51 1.56 -2.25 -16.10
CA ILE A 51 2.86 -2.48 -15.41
C ILE A 51 3.18 -1.37 -14.41
N THR A 52 2.62 -0.17 -14.59
CA THR A 52 2.78 0.95 -13.67
C THR A 52 2.26 0.61 -12.26
N LEU A 53 1.22 -0.22 -12.14
CA LEU A 53 0.61 -0.56 -10.85
C LEU A 53 1.56 -1.34 -9.91
N PRO A 54 2.08 -2.52 -10.27
CA PRO A 54 3.04 -3.22 -9.41
C PRO A 54 4.34 -2.43 -9.25
N LEU A 55 4.74 -1.61 -10.23
CA LEU A 55 5.94 -0.77 -10.16
C LEU A 55 5.84 0.30 -9.06
N ILE A 56 4.76 1.09 -9.03
CA ILE A 56 4.60 2.15 -8.02
C ILE A 56 4.42 1.57 -6.61
N ALA A 57 3.71 0.45 -6.48
CA ALA A 57 3.52 -0.23 -5.20
C ALA A 57 4.86 -0.74 -4.65
N THR A 58 5.65 -1.40 -5.51
CA THR A 58 7.01 -1.88 -5.16
C THR A 58 7.91 -0.72 -4.75
N LEU A 59 7.90 0.39 -5.50
CA LEU A 59 8.71 1.58 -5.18
C LEU A 59 8.34 2.20 -3.83
N TYR A 60 7.05 2.28 -3.51
CA TYR A 60 6.61 2.78 -2.21
C TYR A 60 7.06 1.84 -1.08
N LEU A 61 6.74 0.55 -1.20
CA LEU A 61 7.04 -0.47 -0.18
C LEU A 61 8.55 -0.66 0.06
N ASP A 62 9.38 -0.61 -0.98
CA ASP A 62 10.84 -0.66 -0.85
C ASP A 62 11.40 0.59 -0.15
N ARG A 63 10.79 1.77 -0.36
CA ARG A 63 11.24 3.02 0.30
C ARG A 63 10.81 3.11 1.75
N THR A 64 9.64 2.60 2.08
CA THR A 64 9.12 2.59 3.45
C THR A 64 9.56 1.37 4.25
N ASN A 65 10.10 0.34 3.58
CA ASN A 65 10.43 -0.96 4.16
C ASN A 65 9.22 -1.65 4.82
N ASN A 66 8.02 -1.43 4.28
CA ASN A 66 6.75 -1.89 4.86
C ASN A 66 6.20 -3.16 4.18
N TRP A 67 7.06 -4.07 3.70
CA TRP A 67 6.59 -5.30 3.05
C TRP A 67 5.82 -6.24 3.99
N GLU A 68 6.06 -6.17 5.31
CA GLU A 68 5.31 -6.98 6.27
C GLU A 68 3.82 -6.67 6.27
N THR A 69 3.42 -5.44 5.94
CA THR A 69 2.01 -5.03 6.01
C THR A 69 1.17 -5.60 4.87
N VAL A 70 1.80 -5.91 3.73
CA VAL A 70 1.15 -6.51 2.55
C VAL A 70 1.52 -7.98 2.34
N GLY A 71 2.40 -8.53 3.18
CA GLY A 71 2.99 -9.86 3.07
C GLY A 71 4.36 -9.86 2.39
N VAL A 72 5.39 -10.34 3.10
CA VAL A 72 6.80 -10.31 2.65
C VAL A 72 7.04 -11.02 1.32
N ASP A 73 6.31 -12.12 1.06
CA ASP A 73 6.41 -12.90 -0.18
C ASP A 73 5.94 -12.11 -1.40
N ARG A 74 5.08 -11.09 -1.20
CA ARG A 74 4.53 -10.27 -2.29
C ARG A 74 5.60 -9.43 -2.98
N ARG A 75 6.76 -9.22 -2.35
CA ARG A 75 7.90 -8.56 -2.98
C ARG A 75 8.41 -9.33 -4.19
N ALA A 76 8.57 -10.65 -4.05
CA ALA A 76 9.02 -11.50 -5.14
C ALA A 76 7.99 -11.54 -6.29
N GLU A 77 6.70 -11.63 -5.94
CA GLU A 77 5.59 -11.61 -6.89
C GLU A 77 5.54 -10.29 -7.68
N ALA A 78 5.67 -9.14 -7.00
CA ALA A 78 5.66 -7.84 -7.64
C ALA A 78 6.83 -7.69 -8.63
N ILE A 79 8.03 -8.11 -8.24
CA ILE A 79 9.21 -8.13 -9.12
C ILE A 79 8.97 -9.03 -10.34
N GLN A 80 8.37 -10.20 -10.14
CA GLN A 80 8.02 -11.11 -11.24
C GLN A 80 7.03 -10.46 -12.22
N TYR A 81 5.99 -9.79 -11.72
CA TYR A 81 5.01 -9.08 -12.56
C TYR A 81 5.63 -7.92 -13.34
N ILE A 82 6.53 -7.15 -12.72
CA ILE A 82 7.26 -6.08 -13.41
C ILE A 82 8.12 -6.66 -14.53
N ARG A 83 8.88 -7.73 -14.26
CA ARG A 83 9.72 -8.39 -15.28
C ARG A 83 8.88 -8.90 -16.45
N ARG A 84 7.80 -9.63 -16.15
CA ARG A 84 6.89 -10.13 -17.18
C ARG A 84 6.26 -9.00 -17.98
N GLY A 85 5.85 -7.91 -17.33
CA GLY A 85 5.33 -6.73 -18.01
C GLY A 85 6.36 -6.14 -18.98
N TYR A 86 7.62 -6.02 -18.55
CA TYR A 86 8.70 -5.49 -19.38
C TYR A 86 9.03 -6.40 -20.59
N GLU A 87 9.04 -7.72 -20.39
CA GLU A 87 9.28 -8.70 -21.45
C GLU A 87 8.16 -8.75 -22.51
N ASN A 88 6.93 -8.34 -22.14
CA ASN A 88 5.77 -8.31 -23.03
C ASN A 88 5.45 -6.89 -23.56
N GLN A 89 6.42 -5.98 -23.53
CA GLN A 89 6.34 -4.68 -24.21
C GLN A 89 6.57 -4.83 -25.70
#